data_AF-A0A6M3M5R3-F1
#
_entry.id   AF-A0A6M3M5R3-F1
#
_cell.length_a   1.000
_cell.length_b   1.000
_cell.length_c   1.000
_cell.angle_alpha   90.00
_cell.angle_beta   90.00
_cell.angle_gamma   90.00
#
_symmetry.space_group_name_H-M   'P 1'
#
loop_
_entity.id
_entity.type
_entity.pdbx_description
1 polymer ?
#
loop_
_entity_poly.entity_id
_entity_poly.type
_entity_poly.pdbx_seq_one_letter_code
_entity_poly.pdbx_strand_id
1 'polypeptide(L)'
;MSSTPSIPEIIHEISHLDDHSIERWIVIGLTELTPQMLAESVREWRDPLVLAEYMNLENPVIKVVAKLILNKYWERVEYILTDPWELYNQIARDPEKKKILDTDRGRKWLTYVRTRCYDYYFDYTWN
;
A
#
# COMPACT_ATOMS: atom_id res chain seq x y z
N MET A 1 16.35 -9.51 1.34
CA MET A 1 15.32 -10.41 0.80
C MET A 1 14.27 -10.53 1.89
N SER A 2 13.14 -9.85 1.76
CA SER A 2 12.04 -10.02 2.71
C SER A 2 11.29 -11.29 2.28
N SER A 3 11.29 -12.32 3.11
CA SER A 3 10.60 -13.58 2.83
C SER A 3 9.10 -13.30 2.75
N THR A 4 8.42 -13.77 1.70
CA THR A 4 6.96 -13.67 1.59
C THR A 4 6.33 -14.37 2.79
N PRO A 5 5.46 -13.70 3.57
CA PRO A 5 4.84 -14.30 4.75
C PRO A 5 3.93 -15.47 4.36
N SER A 6 3.84 -16.47 5.24
CA SER A 6 2.95 -17.62 5.04
C SER A 6 1.48 -17.21 5.20
N ILE A 7 0.56 -17.98 4.60
CA ILE A 7 -0.90 -17.70 4.69
C ILE A 7 -1.39 -17.58 6.14
N PRO A 8 -0.99 -18.45 7.11
CA PRO A 8 -1.41 -18.30 8.50
C PRO A 8 -0.90 -17.01 9.16
N GLU A 9 0.33 -16.58 8.85
CA GLU A 9 0.89 -15.33 9.35
C GLU A 9 0.10 -14.12 8.84
N ILE A 10 -0.25 -14.13 7.54
CA ILE A 10 -1.07 -13.08 6.92
C ILE A 10 -2.46 -13.03 7.57
N ILE A 11 -3.12 -14.17 7.77
CA ILE A 11 -4.44 -14.22 8.42
C ILE A 11 -4.36 -13.72 9.86
N HIS A 12 -3.34 -14.14 10.61
CA HIS A 12 -3.13 -13.68 11.98
C HIS A 12 -2.93 -12.16 12.03
N GLU A 13 -2.07 -11.61 11.17
CA GLU A 13 -1.80 -10.17 11.09
C GLU A 13 -3.07 -9.38 10.76
N ILE A 14 -3.81 -9.79 9.72
CA ILE A 14 -5.03 -9.11 9.28
C ILE A 14 -6.12 -9.15 10.37
N SER A 15 -6.22 -10.27 11.10
CA SER A 15 -7.25 -10.45 12.15
C SER A 15 -7.02 -9.59 13.39
N HIS A 16 -5.80 -9.07 13.58
CA HIS A 16 -5.44 -8.21 14.71
C HIS A 16 -5.27 -6.73 14.32
N LEU A 17 -5.68 -6.35 13.10
CA LEU A 17 -5.65 -4.96 12.67
C LEU A 17 -6.64 -4.10 13.45
N ASP A 18 -6.12 -3.02 14.01
CA ASP A 18 -6.83 -1.93 14.68
C ASP A 18 -6.72 -0.62 13.88
N ASP A 19 -7.37 0.44 14.37
CA ASP A 19 -7.36 1.77 13.73
C ASP A 19 -5.94 2.35 13.55
N HIS A 20 -4.97 1.91 14.36
CA HIS A 20 -3.59 2.42 14.32
C HIS A 20 -2.69 1.63 13.37
N SER A 21 -2.94 0.33 13.23
CA SER A 21 -2.15 -0.58 12.39
C SER A 21 -2.68 -0.69 10.96
N ILE A 22 -3.96 -0.37 10.73
CA ILE A 22 -4.56 -0.44 9.40
C ILE A 22 -3.88 0.49 8.41
N GLU A 23 -3.45 1.69 8.83
CA GLU A 23 -2.74 2.62 7.95
C GLU A 23 -1.47 2.00 7.40
N ARG A 24 -0.66 1.43 8.30
CA ARG A 24 0.58 0.76 7.95
C ARG A 24 0.29 -0.40 7.00
N TRP A 25 -0.78 -1.16 7.24
CA TRP A 25 -1.15 -2.29 6.40
C TRP A 25 -1.58 -1.85 4.99
N ILE A 26 -2.35 -0.77 4.85
CA ILE A 26 -2.78 -0.21 3.55
C ILE A 26 -1.57 0.21 2.70
N VAL A 27 -0.56 0.78 3.36
CA VAL A 27 0.61 1.35 2.68
C VAL A 27 1.85 0.45 2.75
N ILE A 28 1.77 -0.76 3.33
CA ILE A 28 2.96 -1.54 3.72
C ILE A 28 3.89 -1.77 2.52
N GLY A 29 3.31 -2.12 1.38
CA GLY A 29 4.05 -2.40 0.15
C GLY A 29 4.76 -1.18 -0.42
N LEU A 30 4.30 0.02 -0.09
CA LEU A 30 4.94 1.29 -0.45
C LEU A 30 5.99 1.72 0.56
N THR A 31 5.72 1.51 1.86
CA THR A 31 6.68 1.83 2.92
C THR A 31 7.85 0.85 2.98
N GLU A 32 7.67 -0.40 2.55
CA GLU A 32 8.70 -1.43 2.51
C GLU A 32 9.62 -1.33 1.28
N LEU A 33 9.28 -0.53 0.27
CA LEU A 33 10.20 -0.25 -0.85
C LEU A 33 11.49 0.35 -0.31
N THR A 34 12.64 -0.22 -0.63
CA THR A 34 13.92 0.44 -0.36
C THR A 34 14.02 1.74 -1.17
N PRO A 35 14.85 2.72 -0.77
CA PRO A 35 15.07 3.93 -1.56
C PRO A 35 15.44 3.64 -3.01
N GLN A 36 16.24 2.60 -3.25
CA GLN A 36 16.62 2.17 -4.61
C GLN A 36 15.43 1.65 -5.42
N MET A 37 14.60 0.78 -4.84
CA MET A 37 13.39 0.26 -5.49
C MET A 37 12.37 1.37 -5.78
N LEU A 38 12.23 2.32 -4.85
CA LEU A 38 11.37 3.48 -5.04
C LEU A 38 11.88 4.37 -6.18
N ALA A 39 13.19 4.66 -6.21
CA ALA A 39 13.79 5.44 -7.29
C ALA A 39 13.59 4.78 -8.66
N GLU A 40 13.78 3.46 -8.75
CA GLU A 40 13.50 2.70 -9.96
C GLU A 40 12.01 2.74 -10.33
N SER A 41 11.11 2.60 -9.36
CA SER A 41 9.66 2.67 -9.61
C SER A 41 9.22 4.04 -10.12
N VAL A 42 9.74 5.13 -9.55
CA VAL A 42 9.50 6.50 -10.02
C VAL A 42 10.09 6.73 -11.42
N ARG A 43 11.26 6.16 -11.70
CA ARG A 43 11.90 6.28 -13.01
C ARG A 43 11.12 5.54 -14.09
N GLU A 44 10.74 4.29 -13.83
CA GLU A 44 10.10 3.39 -14.80
C GLU A 44 8.57 3.48 -14.80
N TRP A 45 7.96 4.31 -13.95
CA TRP A 45 6.51 4.32 -13.71
C TRP A 45 5.95 2.93 -13.34
N ARG A 46 6.73 2.13 -12.60
CA ARG A 46 6.24 0.82 -12.15
C ARG A 46 5.08 1.02 -11.19
N ASP A 47 4.04 0.22 -11.42
CA ASP A 47 2.87 0.13 -10.58
C ASP A 47 3.24 -0.64 -9.28
N PRO A 48 3.08 -0.03 -8.11
CA PRO A 48 3.38 -0.67 -6.84
C PRO A 48 2.26 -1.58 -6.33
N LEU A 49 1.28 -1.96 -7.18
CA LEU A 49 0.41 -3.12 -6.94
C LEU A 49 1.17 -4.43 -6.65
N VAL A 50 2.51 -4.40 -6.67
CA VAL A 50 3.41 -5.26 -5.88
C VAL A 50 2.85 -5.63 -4.48
N LEU A 51 2.02 -4.79 -3.83
CA LEU A 51 1.33 -5.19 -2.59
C LEU A 51 0.35 -6.37 -2.77
N ALA A 52 -0.42 -6.40 -3.84
CA ALA A 52 -1.35 -7.49 -4.12
C ALA A 52 -0.61 -8.83 -4.30
N GLU A 53 0.54 -8.76 -4.96
CA GLU A 53 1.46 -9.90 -5.11
C GLU A 53 2.13 -10.26 -3.77
N TYR A 54 2.62 -9.27 -3.01
CA TYR A 54 3.30 -9.49 -1.73
C TYR A 54 2.38 -10.12 -0.67
N MET A 55 1.12 -9.66 -0.61
CA MET A 55 0.13 -10.12 0.35
C MET A 55 -0.68 -11.32 -0.14
N ASN A 56 -0.39 -11.84 -1.35
CA ASN A 56 -1.16 -12.92 -1.98
C ASN A 56 -2.69 -12.64 -1.96
N LEU A 57 -3.10 -11.43 -2.29
CA LEU A 57 -4.53 -11.02 -2.23
C LEU A 57 -5.43 -11.82 -3.20
N GLU A 58 -4.85 -12.56 -4.14
CA GLU A 58 -5.57 -13.49 -5.01
C GLU A 58 -5.90 -14.83 -4.32
N ASN A 59 -5.23 -15.15 -3.21
CA ASN A 59 -5.54 -16.36 -2.45
C ASN A 59 -6.99 -16.26 -1.91
N PRO A 60 -7.86 -17.27 -2.15
CA PRO A 60 -9.27 -17.18 -1.78
C PRO A 60 -9.54 -16.89 -0.30
N VAL A 61 -8.72 -17.44 0.61
CA VAL A 61 -8.89 -17.27 2.05
C VAL A 61 -8.46 -15.87 2.47
N ILE A 62 -7.27 -15.44 2.01
CA ILE A 62 -6.78 -14.07 2.25
C ILE A 62 -7.76 -13.07 1.68
N LYS A 63 -8.34 -13.35 0.50
CA LYS A 63 -9.30 -12.47 -0.15
C LYS A 63 -10.54 -12.19 0.68
N VAL A 64 -11.13 -13.21 1.27
CA VAL A 64 -12.30 -13.03 2.15
C VAL A 64 -11.92 -12.16 3.36
N VAL A 65 -10.80 -12.46 4.01
CA VAL A 65 -10.38 -11.75 5.23
C VAL A 65 -9.98 -10.30 4.91
N ALA A 66 -9.21 -10.09 3.84
CA ALA A 66 -8.81 -8.76 3.37
C ALA A 66 -10.01 -7.91 2.95
N LYS A 67 -11.00 -8.49 2.25
CA LYS A 67 -12.27 -7.80 1.93
C LYS A 67 -12.99 -7.31 3.18
N LEU A 68 -13.12 -8.16 4.20
CA LEU A 68 -13.80 -7.81 5.46
C LEU A 68 -13.09 -6.65 6.16
N ILE A 69 -11.76 -6.66 6.20
CA ILE A 69 -10.98 -5.58 6.83
C ILE A 69 -11.04 -4.29 6.01
N LEU A 70 -10.85 -4.36 4.69
CA LEU A 70 -10.95 -3.19 3.82
C LEU A 70 -12.35 -2.55 3.89
N ASN A 71 -13.40 -3.37 3.98
CA ASN A 71 -14.77 -2.90 4.17
C ASN A 71 -14.95 -2.20 5.54
N LYS A 72 -14.47 -2.83 6.61
CA LYS A 72 -14.55 -2.29 7.98
C LYS A 72 -13.86 -0.94 8.11
N TYR A 73 -12.71 -0.77 7.47
CA TYR A 73 -11.87 0.44 7.58
C TYR A 73 -11.88 1.29 6.31
N TRP A 74 -12.91 1.15 5.46
CA TRP A 74 -12.94 1.78 4.13
C TRP A 74 -12.72 3.29 4.19
N GLU A 75 -13.35 3.99 5.13
CA GLU A 75 -13.17 5.45 5.30
C GLU A 75 -11.71 5.85 5.53
N ARG A 76 -10.94 5.03 6.28
CA ARG A 76 -9.51 5.29 6.50
C ARG A 76 -8.69 4.98 5.26
N VAL A 77 -8.99 3.88 4.56
CA VAL A 77 -8.37 3.53 3.27
C VAL A 77 -8.55 4.67 2.27
N GLU A 78 -9.79 5.10 2.12
CA GLU A 78 -10.17 6.19 1.23
C GLU A 78 -9.45 7.48 1.60
N TYR A 79 -9.43 7.84 2.89
CA TYR A 79 -8.73 9.05 3.33
C TYR A 79 -7.23 9.02 3.01
N ILE A 80 -6.51 7.92 3.30
CA ILE A 80 -5.07 7.80 3.00
C ILE A 80 -4.78 7.93 1.51
N LEU A 81 -5.65 7.37 0.67
CA LEU A 81 -5.45 7.35 -0.77
C LEU A 81 -5.96 8.62 -1.46
N THR A 82 -6.92 9.34 -0.87
CA THR A 82 -7.50 10.59 -1.43
C THR A 82 -6.88 11.88 -0.88
N ASP A 83 -6.19 11.83 0.27
CA ASP A 83 -5.35 12.92 0.75
C ASP A 83 -3.90 12.84 0.16
N PRO A 84 -3.40 13.91 -0.48
CA PRO A 84 -2.07 13.92 -1.10
C PRO A 84 -0.89 13.88 -0.13
N TRP A 85 -1.11 14.25 1.13
CA TRP A 85 -0.08 14.32 2.16
C TRP A 85 0.01 13.05 2.97
N GLU A 86 -1.09 12.33 3.19
CA GLU A 86 -1.08 11.12 4.02
C GLU A 86 -0.10 10.07 3.52
N LEU A 87 -0.26 9.60 2.27
CA LEU A 87 0.65 8.60 1.72
C LEU A 87 2.09 9.12 1.59
N TYR A 88 2.23 10.40 1.20
CA TYR A 88 3.54 11.05 1.16
C TYR A 88 4.23 10.99 2.53
N ASN A 89 3.53 11.40 3.59
CA ASN A 89 4.07 11.50 4.94
C ASN A 89 4.49 10.14 5.48
N GLN A 90 3.81 9.05 5.11
CA GLN A 90 4.19 7.69 5.51
C GLN A 90 5.50 7.26 4.84
N ILE A 91 5.64 7.48 3.53
CA ILE A 91 6.85 7.09 2.76
C ILE A 91 8.03 8.01 3.07
N ALA A 92 7.78 9.32 3.23
CA ALA A 92 8.78 10.36 3.45
C ALA A 92 9.36 10.38 4.88
N ARG A 93 8.94 9.47 5.78
CA ARG A 93 9.61 9.23 7.08
C ARG A 93 11.07 8.84 6.89
N ASP A 94 11.38 8.15 5.79
CA ASP A 94 12.75 7.91 5.34
C ASP A 94 13.26 9.13 4.54
N PRO A 95 14.31 9.83 5.02
CA PRO A 95 14.86 11.00 4.34
C PRO A 95 15.34 10.73 2.91
N GLU A 96 15.78 9.51 2.58
CA GLU A 96 16.20 9.16 1.22
C GLU A 96 15.01 9.03 0.27
N LYS A 97 13.93 8.38 0.75
CA LYS A 97 12.67 8.30 0.00
C LYS A 97 12.05 9.67 -0.19
N LYS A 98 12.10 10.52 0.84
CA LYS A 98 11.64 11.91 0.77
C LYS A 98 12.32 12.67 -0.37
N LYS A 99 13.64 12.57 -0.52
CA LYS A 99 14.38 13.22 -1.62
C LYS A 99 13.90 12.77 -3.00
N ILE A 100 13.58 11.48 -3.16
CA ILE A 100 13.07 10.92 -4.42
C ILE A 100 11.67 11.49 -4.71
N LEU A 101 10.79 11.50 -3.70
CA LEU A 101 9.42 11.98 -3.81
C LEU A 101 9.32 13.51 -3.98
N ASP A 102 10.28 14.27 -3.45
CA ASP A 102 10.30 15.74 -3.51
C ASP A 102 10.62 16.31 -4.91
N THR A 103 10.87 15.44 -5.89
CA THR A 103 10.99 15.83 -7.29
C THR A 103 9.64 15.96 -7.98
N ASP A 104 9.54 16.75 -9.05
CA ASP A 104 8.31 16.83 -9.86
C ASP A 104 7.84 15.46 -10.35
N ARG A 105 8.79 14.60 -10.72
CA ARG A 105 8.50 13.24 -11.16
C ARG A 105 7.99 12.37 -10.00
N GLY A 106 8.63 12.46 -8.84
CA GLY A 106 8.22 11.74 -7.63
C GLY A 106 6.79 12.09 -7.21
N ARG A 107 6.43 13.37 -7.23
CA ARG A 107 5.07 13.85 -6.93
C ARG A 107 4.03 13.34 -7.92
N LYS A 108 4.35 13.36 -9.22
CA LYS A 108 3.47 12.83 -10.27
C LYS A 108 3.30 11.31 -10.15
N TRP A 109 4.39 10.59 -9.88
CA TRP A 109 4.35 9.15 -9.63
C TRP A 109 3.50 8.83 -8.41
N LEU A 110 3.65 9.56 -7.30
CA LEU A 110 2.84 9.35 -6.10
C LEU A 110 1.34 9.56 -6.37
N THR A 111 0.99 10.57 -7.17
CA THR A 111 -0.41 10.82 -7.58
C THR A 111 -0.97 9.66 -8.42
N TYR A 112 -0.16 9.16 -9.37
CA TYR A 112 -0.50 7.98 -10.15
C TYR A 112 -0.75 6.76 -9.27
N VAL A 113 0.16 6.47 -8.33
CA VAL A 113 0.07 5.35 -7.39
C VAL A 113 -1.19 5.45 -6.53
N ARG A 114 -1.46 6.61 -5.95
CA ARG A 114 -2.64 6.84 -5.11
C ARG A 114 -3.94 6.49 -5.84
N THR A 115 -4.06 6.97 -7.08
CA THR A 115 -5.24 6.71 -7.92
C THR A 115 -5.36 5.21 -8.23
N ARG A 116 -4.27 4.57 -8.65
CA ARG A 116 -4.24 3.14 -8.98
C ARG A 116 -4.58 2.26 -7.78
N CYS A 117 -4.03 2.56 -6.61
CA CYS A 117 -4.33 1.83 -5.38
C CYS A 117 -5.79 2.04 -4.96
N TYR A 118 -6.33 3.25 -5.08
CA TYR A 118 -7.74 3.51 -4.78
C TYR A 118 -8.65 2.67 -5.67
N ASP A 119 -8.46 2.73 -6.98
CA ASP A 119 -9.27 1.98 -7.95
C ASP A 119 -9.21 0.47 -7.67
N TYR A 120 -8.00 -0.05 -7.42
CA TYR A 120 -7.79 -1.46 -7.10
C TYR A 120 -8.48 -1.86 -5.80
N TYR A 121 -8.28 -1.14 -4.69
CA TYR A 121 -8.89 -1.51 -3.42
C TYR A 121 -10.40 -1.30 -3.42
N PHE A 122 -10.91 -0.30 -4.13
CA PHE A 122 -12.35 -0.10 -4.30
C PHE A 122 -12.97 -1.30 -5.01
N ASP A 123 -12.45 -1.66 -6.18
CA ASP A 123 -12.90 -2.82 -6.94
C ASP A 123 -12.77 -4.10 -6.10
N TYR A 124 -11.61 -4.29 -5.48
CA TYR A 124 -11.36 -5.44 -4.63
C TYR A 124 -12.28 -5.53 -3.42
N THR A 125 -12.75 -4.42 -2.85
CA THR A 125 -13.60 -4.42 -1.66
C THR A 125 -15.07 -4.64 -2.01
N TRP A 126 -15.54 -4.02 -3.10
CA TRP A 126 -16.97 -3.91 -3.40
C TRP A 126 -17.45 -4.80 -4.55
N ASN A 127 -16.55 -5.35 -5.37
CA ASN A 127 -16.86 -6.28 -6.48
C ASN A 127 -16.32 -7.69 -6.21
#